data_AF-U2DNT0-F1
#
_entry.id   AF-U2DNT0-F1
#
_cell.length_a   1.000
_cell.length_b   1.000
_cell.length_c   1.000
_cell.angle_alpha   90.00
_cell.angle_beta   90.00
_cell.angle_gamma   90.00
#
_symmetry.space_group_name_H-M   'P 1'
#
loop_
_entity.id
_entity.type
_entity.pdbx_description
1 polymer ?
#
loop_
_entity_poly.entity_id
_entity_poly.type
_entity_poly.pdbx_seq_one_letter_code
_entity_poly.pdbx_strand_id
1 'polypeptide(L)'
;GRYGNLGFGPDKTIAMYGEYAPTGGIQIEAGVPKVFPGTVGLIRSMARVDFVNQETSPDFVINAVFFNNVAENGAVYVAPTAYGVDLDAGSGGSVYLSPTLPTSGLTPASGSDDSNGLFIEWGHQAHTYYLYEQPASGPSALSYLGITRTRIVLRGNYKGQNTWYPIDFTWDGVKGGGAAPYTKGTPMPILRNHRYIFTIKEVKEPGYPTWEDAFTAPEILANQSSPLTIETHVIDEAYTDVTFNNQGFLAVSRTAMRLKGAHTAASTDNKVEVLTNVAGGFRVWSFNDNGTYVPVGGWLRPSTVSGPANANTTVQAITDGVGKYKGYLEVRAGRLYTKVNVEQLWKMPLEYVAEYNLAGGFQYGSSFASSNPPGAVPTSAQTDAQLRWATSHANNQSGYYNWYVLRGETAATYNPAGKNL
;
A
#
# COMPACT_ATOMS: atom_id res chain seq x y z
N GLY A 1 -20.68 6.37 2.34
CA GLY A 1 -20.17 6.88 1.05
C GLY A 1 -21.19 6.53 0.00
N ARG A 2 -21.31 7.33 -1.06
CA ARG A 2 -22.21 6.93 -2.17
C ARG A 2 -21.55 5.84 -3.01
N TYR A 3 -22.33 4.81 -3.31
CA TYR A 3 -22.13 3.78 -4.31
C TYR A 3 -21.93 4.41 -5.69
N GLY A 4 -21.15 3.79 -6.57
CA GLY A 4 -21.08 4.22 -7.97
C GLY A 4 -19.69 4.54 -8.52
N ASN A 5 -19.66 4.83 -9.83
CA ASN A 5 -18.53 5.45 -10.50
C ASN A 5 -18.29 6.82 -9.85
N LEU A 6 -17.09 7.05 -9.31
CA LEU A 6 -16.73 8.37 -8.79
C LEU A 6 -16.48 9.35 -9.94
N GLY A 7 -17.48 9.56 -10.81
CA GLY A 7 -17.53 10.70 -11.74
C GLY A 7 -17.28 12.05 -11.04
N PHE A 8 -17.18 13.12 -11.80
CA PHE A 8 -16.64 14.38 -11.30
C PHE A 8 -17.63 15.12 -10.35
N GLY A 9 -17.23 15.40 -9.11
CA GLY A 9 -17.99 16.23 -8.15
C GLY A 9 -17.44 16.21 -6.71
N PRO A 10 -17.67 17.27 -5.91
CA PRO A 10 -17.06 17.45 -4.57
C PRO A 10 -17.63 16.58 -3.44
N ASP A 11 -18.79 15.94 -3.62
CA ASP A 11 -19.50 15.17 -2.58
C ASP A 11 -19.19 13.66 -2.58
N LYS A 12 -17.97 13.28 -3.00
CA LYS A 12 -17.59 11.88 -3.24
C LYS A 12 -16.64 11.34 -2.19
N THR A 13 -17.22 10.87 -1.08
CA THR A 13 -16.46 10.34 0.05
C THR A 13 -16.59 8.83 0.17
N ILE A 14 -15.46 8.13 0.24
CA ILE A 14 -15.40 6.75 0.69
C ILE A 14 -15.21 6.80 2.20
N ALA A 15 -16.14 6.19 2.95
CA ALA A 15 -15.98 6.12 4.39
C ALA A 15 -14.78 5.22 4.71
N MET A 16 -13.89 5.72 5.56
CA MET A 16 -12.73 4.99 6.06
C MET A 16 -12.81 4.97 7.58
N TYR A 17 -12.27 3.93 8.19
CA TYR A 17 -12.15 3.83 9.64
C TYR A 17 -10.71 3.46 9.99
N GLY A 18 -10.25 3.88 11.16
CA GLY A 18 -8.98 3.46 11.73
C GLY A 18 -9.17 3.29 13.22
N GLU A 19 -8.37 2.41 13.81
CA GLU A 19 -8.37 2.18 15.25
C GLU A 19 -6.97 2.45 15.79
N TYR A 20 -6.90 3.16 16.92
CA TYR A 20 -5.67 3.35 17.68
C TYR A 20 -5.95 2.99 19.13
N ALA A 21 -5.46 1.82 19.54
CA ALA A 21 -5.69 1.25 20.86
C ALA A 21 -4.36 0.79 21.48
N PRO A 22 -3.50 1.72 21.94
CA PRO A 22 -2.20 1.36 22.52
C PRO A 22 -2.37 0.58 23.83
N THR A 23 -1.41 -0.31 24.12
CA THR A 23 -1.34 -1.03 25.39
C THR A 23 -1.27 -0.05 26.57
N GLY A 24 -2.18 -0.18 27.53
CA GLY A 24 -2.32 0.76 28.66
C GLY A 24 -3.30 1.91 28.41
N GLY A 25 -3.89 1.99 27.21
CA GLY A 25 -4.90 2.98 26.86
C GLY A 25 -4.32 4.36 26.56
N ILE A 26 -5.22 5.32 26.36
CA ILE A 26 -4.87 6.71 26.06
C ILE A 26 -5.14 7.55 27.31
N GLN A 27 -4.09 8.19 27.85
CA GLN A 27 -4.23 9.16 28.93
C GLN A 27 -4.35 10.57 28.36
N ILE A 28 -5.52 11.19 28.58
CA ILE A 28 -5.80 12.57 28.19
C ILE A 28 -5.64 13.46 29.42
N GLU A 29 -4.76 14.45 29.36
CA GLU A 29 -4.48 15.39 30.44
C GLU A 29 -4.89 16.81 30.01
N ALA A 30 -5.45 17.58 30.94
CA ALA A 30 -5.87 18.94 30.66
C ALA A 30 -4.68 19.82 30.24
N GLY A 31 -4.81 20.50 29.09
CA GLY A 31 -3.80 21.45 28.60
C GLY A 31 -2.53 20.84 28.01
N VAL A 32 -2.43 19.51 27.87
CA VAL A 32 -1.26 18.84 27.30
C VAL A 32 -1.62 18.22 25.94
N PRO A 33 -1.21 18.82 24.80
CA PRO A 33 -1.30 18.16 23.50
C PRO A 33 -0.48 16.86 23.54
N LYS A 34 -1.13 15.72 23.32
CA LYS A 34 -0.46 14.43 23.15
C LYS A 34 -0.27 14.16 21.67
N VAL A 35 0.97 13.88 21.28
CA VAL A 35 1.29 13.34 19.95
C VAL A 35 1.50 11.86 20.13
N PHE A 36 0.64 11.05 19.49
CA PHE A 36 0.81 9.61 19.50
C PHE A 36 1.89 9.21 18.50
N PRO A 37 2.90 8.42 18.89
CA PRO A 37 3.86 7.88 17.94
C PRO A 37 3.16 6.89 17.01
N GLY A 38 3.35 7.04 15.72
CA GLY A 38 2.78 6.16 14.69
C GLY A 38 1.80 6.84 13.74
N THR A 39 1.40 6.11 12.71
CA THR A 39 0.37 6.53 11.76
C THR A 39 -0.89 5.71 12.01
N VAL A 40 -2.05 6.36 12.15
CA VAL A 40 -3.33 5.64 12.21
C VAL A 40 -3.66 5.15 10.79
N GLY A 41 -3.60 3.83 10.60
CA GLY A 41 -4.02 3.20 9.36
C GLY A 41 -5.51 3.40 9.15
N LEU A 42 -5.90 3.91 7.98
CA LEU A 42 -7.30 4.03 7.60
C LEU A 42 -7.65 2.95 6.57
N ILE A 43 -8.70 2.20 6.84
CA ILE A 43 -9.21 1.11 6.01
C ILE A 43 -10.51 1.59 5.37
N ARG A 44 -10.64 1.43 4.05
CA ARG A 44 -11.88 1.74 3.34
C ARG A 44 -12.99 0.78 3.74
N SER A 45 -14.21 1.29 3.85
CA SER A 45 -15.43 0.47 4.03
C SER A 45 -15.92 -0.21 2.74
N MET A 46 -15.32 0.13 1.60
CA MET A 46 -15.71 -0.34 0.26
C MET A 46 -14.52 -0.99 -0.46
N ALA A 47 -14.83 -1.91 -1.37
CA ALA A 47 -13.95 -2.43 -2.38
C ALA A 47 -13.84 -1.47 -3.57
N ARG A 48 -12.70 -1.50 -4.26
CA ARG A 48 -12.49 -0.86 -5.57
C ARG A 48 -12.55 -1.93 -6.66
N VAL A 49 -13.24 -1.66 -7.75
CA VAL A 49 -13.29 -2.52 -8.93
C VAL A 49 -12.82 -1.72 -10.13
N ASP A 50 -11.80 -2.19 -10.84
CA ASP A 50 -11.29 -1.58 -12.06
C ASP A 50 -11.47 -2.53 -13.24
N PHE A 51 -11.78 -1.96 -14.40
CA PHE A 51 -11.79 -2.68 -15.67
C PHE A 51 -10.69 -2.16 -16.58
N VAL A 52 -10.04 -3.10 -17.27
CA VAL A 52 -9.00 -2.81 -18.25
C VAL A 52 -9.31 -3.60 -19.52
N ASN A 53 -9.39 -2.90 -20.65
CA ASN A 53 -9.49 -3.56 -21.94
C ASN A 53 -8.10 -3.75 -22.56
N GLN A 54 -7.72 -5.01 -22.78
CA GLN A 54 -6.54 -5.42 -23.53
C GLN A 54 -6.93 -6.27 -24.75
N GLU A 55 -8.22 -6.44 -25.03
CA GLU A 55 -8.68 -6.98 -26.29
C GLU A 55 -8.26 -6.03 -27.43
N THR A 56 -7.68 -6.61 -28.47
CA THR A 56 -7.17 -5.90 -29.65
C THR A 56 -7.84 -6.32 -30.95
N SER A 57 -8.68 -7.35 -30.92
CA SER A 57 -9.47 -7.82 -32.04
C SER A 57 -10.42 -6.73 -32.54
N PRO A 58 -10.47 -6.48 -33.85
CA PRO A 58 -11.44 -5.55 -34.43
C PRO A 58 -12.87 -6.10 -34.40
N ASP A 59 -13.03 -7.40 -34.13
CA ASP A 59 -14.32 -8.08 -34.13
C ASP A 59 -15.13 -7.81 -32.86
N PHE A 60 -14.53 -7.22 -31.82
CA PHE A 60 -15.20 -6.96 -30.55
C PHE A 60 -15.06 -5.53 -30.08
N VAL A 61 -16.18 -4.93 -29.66
CA VAL A 61 -16.23 -3.61 -29.05
C VAL A 61 -17.00 -3.67 -27.75
N ILE A 62 -16.41 -3.22 -26.65
CA ILE A 62 -17.10 -3.10 -25.37
C ILE A 62 -18.03 -1.88 -25.40
N ASN A 63 -19.27 -2.05 -24.95
CA ASN A 63 -20.24 -0.96 -24.82
C ASN A 63 -20.40 -0.48 -23.38
N ALA A 64 -20.61 -1.41 -22.44
CA ALA A 64 -20.87 -1.08 -21.05
C ALA A 64 -20.60 -2.26 -20.12
N VAL A 65 -20.42 -1.94 -18.84
CA VAL A 65 -20.25 -2.91 -17.75
C VAL A 65 -21.35 -2.68 -16.72
N PHE A 66 -22.19 -3.68 -16.49
CA PHE A 66 -23.30 -3.64 -15.53
C PHE A 66 -22.91 -4.31 -14.22
N PHE A 67 -23.29 -3.71 -13.10
CA PHE A 67 -23.06 -4.24 -11.75
C PHE A 67 -24.37 -4.73 -11.18
N ASN A 68 -24.51 -6.05 -11.10
CA ASN A 68 -25.76 -6.69 -10.75
C ASN A 68 -25.70 -7.37 -9.38
N ASN A 69 -26.84 -7.38 -8.69
CA ASN A 69 -26.98 -7.94 -7.35
C ASN A 69 -25.96 -7.33 -6.34
N VAL A 70 -25.79 -6.01 -6.40
CA VAL A 70 -24.85 -5.25 -5.55
C VAL A 70 -25.56 -4.59 -4.37
N ALA A 71 -24.88 -4.49 -3.23
CA ALA A 71 -25.44 -3.88 -2.03
C ALA A 71 -25.48 -2.35 -2.09
N GLU A 72 -26.49 -1.75 -1.43
CA GLU A 72 -26.69 -0.32 -1.16
C GLU A 72 -26.35 0.08 0.28
N ASN A 73 -25.95 -0.86 1.12
CA ASN A 73 -25.50 -0.58 2.48
C ASN A 73 -24.29 -1.46 2.82
N GLY A 74 -23.59 -1.13 3.91
CA GLY A 74 -22.53 -1.97 4.44
C GLY A 74 -21.92 -1.39 5.72
N ALA A 75 -21.20 -2.21 6.48
CA ALA A 75 -20.68 -1.80 7.78
C ALA A 75 -19.46 -0.88 7.62
N VAL A 76 -19.47 0.27 8.28
CA VAL A 76 -18.33 1.21 8.24
C VAL A 76 -17.13 0.69 9.02
N TYR A 77 -17.37 -0.05 10.10
CA TYR A 77 -16.35 -0.59 11.01
C TYR A 77 -16.29 -2.11 10.92
N VAL A 78 -15.09 -2.66 11.09
CA VAL A 78 -14.85 -4.07 11.40
C VAL A 78 -13.78 -4.15 12.47
N ALA A 79 -13.92 -5.11 13.39
CA ALA A 79 -12.94 -5.37 14.43
C ALA A 79 -11.56 -5.66 13.80
N PRO A 80 -10.46 -5.04 14.28
CA PRO A 80 -9.12 -5.23 13.71
C PRO A 80 -8.69 -6.70 13.65
N THR A 81 -9.04 -7.47 14.69
CA THR A 81 -8.79 -8.92 14.76
C THR A 81 -9.50 -9.71 13.66
N ALA A 82 -10.68 -9.27 13.23
CA ALA A 82 -11.42 -9.90 12.14
C ALA A 82 -10.84 -9.53 10.77
N TYR A 83 -10.40 -8.28 10.58
CA TYR A 83 -9.72 -7.86 9.34
C TYR A 83 -8.28 -8.42 9.25
N GLY A 84 -7.70 -8.91 10.35
CA GLY A 84 -6.33 -9.42 10.37
C GLY A 84 -5.27 -8.33 10.23
N VAL A 85 -5.59 -7.10 10.65
CA VAL A 85 -4.55 -6.08 10.88
C VAL A 85 -3.91 -6.43 12.21
N ASP A 86 -2.62 -6.76 12.18
CA ASP A 86 -1.81 -6.62 13.38
C ASP A 86 -1.82 -5.14 13.78
N LEU A 87 -2.04 -4.84 15.06
CA LEU A 87 -2.25 -3.46 15.56
C LEU A 87 -1.02 -2.55 15.35
N ASP A 88 0.11 -3.15 14.97
CA ASP A 88 1.36 -2.47 14.64
C ASP A 88 1.62 -2.48 13.13
N ALA A 89 1.50 -1.30 12.52
CA ALA A 89 1.66 -1.04 11.09
C ALA A 89 2.72 -1.88 10.37
N GLY A 90 2.29 -2.64 9.34
CA GLY A 90 3.19 -3.16 8.31
C GLY A 90 2.94 -4.59 7.83
N SER A 91 2.11 -5.39 8.50
CA SER A 91 1.84 -6.76 8.06
C SER A 91 0.89 -6.75 6.87
N GLY A 92 1.43 -6.82 5.65
CA GLY A 92 0.66 -6.85 4.41
C GLY A 92 -0.12 -8.16 4.26
N GLY A 93 -1.37 -8.04 3.81
CA GLY A 93 -2.23 -9.17 3.46
C GLY A 93 -3.18 -9.56 4.57
N SER A 94 -4.35 -8.93 4.58
CA SER A 94 -5.48 -9.31 5.42
C SER A 94 -5.87 -10.78 5.22
N VAL A 95 -5.90 -11.65 6.25
CA VAL A 95 -6.46 -13.05 6.17
C VAL A 95 -8.00 -13.03 6.06
N TYR A 96 -8.56 -11.83 5.93
CA TYR A 96 -9.98 -11.59 5.80
C TYR A 96 -10.56 -12.28 4.58
N LEU A 97 -11.53 -13.14 4.89
CA LEU A 97 -12.20 -14.03 3.96
C LEU A 97 -13.71 -13.95 4.10
N SER A 98 -14.20 -13.10 5.00
CA SER A 98 -15.63 -13.01 5.32
C SER A 98 -16.02 -11.55 5.48
N PRO A 99 -17.02 -11.09 4.72
CA PRO A 99 -17.47 -9.71 4.77
C PRO A 99 -18.07 -9.40 6.14
N THR A 100 -17.92 -8.16 6.60
CA THR A 100 -18.58 -7.67 7.80
C THR A 100 -19.84 -6.92 7.40
N LEU A 101 -20.99 -7.56 7.66
CA LEU A 101 -22.29 -7.10 7.21
C LEU A 101 -22.95 -6.18 8.26
N PRO A 102 -23.82 -5.24 7.84
CA PRO A 102 -24.67 -4.49 8.77
C PRO A 102 -25.57 -5.42 9.58
N THR A 103 -25.85 -5.06 10.83
CA THR A 103 -26.81 -5.80 11.67
C THR A 103 -28.21 -5.81 11.07
N SER A 104 -28.56 -4.79 10.28
CA SER A 104 -29.82 -4.71 9.52
C SER A 104 -29.90 -5.66 8.32
N GLY A 105 -28.82 -6.36 7.98
CA GLY A 105 -28.69 -7.09 6.72
C GLY A 105 -28.36 -6.17 5.55
N LEU A 106 -28.14 -6.77 4.37
CA LEU A 106 -27.87 -6.06 3.12
C LEU A 106 -29.16 -5.61 2.44
N THR A 107 -29.15 -4.43 1.84
CA THR A 107 -30.19 -3.93 0.94
C THR A 107 -29.64 -3.88 -0.49
N PRO A 108 -30.43 -4.28 -1.52
CA PRO A 108 -30.00 -4.18 -2.91
C PRO A 108 -29.92 -2.72 -3.35
N ALA A 109 -28.90 -2.37 -4.13
CA ALA A 109 -28.77 -1.05 -4.70
C ALA A 109 -29.84 -0.80 -5.76
N SER A 110 -30.41 0.41 -5.77
CA SER A 110 -31.37 0.79 -6.80
C SER A 110 -30.76 0.61 -8.20
N GLY A 111 -31.43 -0.18 -9.05
CA GLY A 111 -30.96 -0.48 -10.41
C GLY A 111 -29.90 -1.59 -10.51
N SER A 112 -29.61 -2.34 -9.43
CA SER A 112 -28.73 -3.52 -9.52
C SER A 112 -29.38 -4.73 -10.20
N ASP A 113 -30.69 -4.67 -10.45
CA ASP A 113 -31.50 -5.83 -10.81
C ASP A 113 -32.05 -5.72 -12.25
N ASP A 114 -31.55 -4.78 -13.03
CA ASP A 114 -31.93 -4.63 -14.43
C ASP A 114 -30.74 -4.26 -15.34
N SER A 115 -31.00 -4.28 -16.65
CA SER A 115 -30.04 -3.98 -17.71
C SER A 115 -29.87 -2.48 -18.00
N ASN A 116 -30.43 -1.59 -17.17
CA ASN A 116 -30.44 -0.14 -17.38
C ASN A 116 -29.96 0.67 -16.16
N GLY A 117 -29.76 0.05 -15.00
CA GLY A 117 -29.57 0.75 -13.74
C GLY A 117 -28.12 1.11 -13.44
N LEU A 118 -27.34 0.16 -12.93
CA LEU A 118 -25.98 0.42 -12.43
C LEU A 118 -24.91 -0.04 -13.43
N PHE A 119 -24.39 0.90 -14.23
CA PHE A 119 -23.38 0.60 -15.23
C PHE A 119 -22.31 1.67 -15.42
N ILE A 120 -21.21 1.27 -16.04
CA ILE A 120 -20.19 2.14 -16.61
C ILE A 120 -20.28 2.02 -18.13
N GLU A 121 -20.56 3.12 -18.83
CA GLU A 121 -20.37 3.17 -20.28
C GLU A 121 -18.89 3.14 -20.63
N TRP A 122 -18.54 2.33 -21.62
CA TRP A 122 -17.15 2.18 -22.02
C TRP A 122 -16.56 3.46 -22.63
N GLY A 123 -17.41 4.34 -23.16
CA GLY A 123 -17.02 5.66 -23.66
C GLY A 123 -16.53 6.64 -22.58
N HIS A 124 -16.69 6.32 -21.28
CA HIS A 124 -16.14 7.14 -20.20
C HIS A 124 -14.64 6.96 -20.02
N GLN A 125 -13.97 8.00 -19.50
CA GLN A 125 -12.52 8.00 -19.24
C GLN A 125 -12.10 7.14 -18.04
N ALA A 126 -13.02 6.83 -17.14
CA ALA A 126 -12.75 6.08 -15.92
C ALA A 126 -13.64 4.84 -15.82
N HIS A 127 -13.01 3.67 -15.77
CA HIS A 127 -13.67 2.37 -15.61
C HIS A 127 -13.46 1.80 -14.21
N THR A 128 -13.64 2.66 -13.20
CA THR A 128 -13.52 2.31 -11.77
C THR A 128 -14.88 2.41 -11.09
N TYR A 129 -15.18 1.45 -10.23
CA TYR A 129 -16.40 1.37 -9.43
C TYR A 129 -16.08 1.02 -7.98
N TYR A 130 -16.96 1.40 -7.05
CA TYR A 130 -16.81 1.04 -5.63
C TYR A 130 -18.03 0.27 -5.13
N LEU A 131 -17.78 -0.84 -4.45
CA LEU A 131 -18.80 -1.77 -3.96
C LEU A 131 -18.65 -1.95 -2.45
N TYR A 132 -19.77 -2.13 -1.76
CA TYR A 132 -19.74 -2.58 -0.37
C TYR A 132 -19.56 -4.09 -0.29
N GLU A 133 -19.25 -4.56 0.90
CA GLU A 133 -19.01 -5.96 1.13
C GLU A 133 -20.23 -6.84 0.94
N GLN A 134 -20.02 -8.01 0.35
CA GLN A 134 -21.08 -8.98 0.09
C GLN A 134 -20.54 -10.40 0.19
N PRO A 135 -21.31 -11.35 0.77
CA PRO A 135 -20.91 -12.74 0.79
C PRO A 135 -20.99 -13.34 -0.62
N ALA A 136 -20.16 -14.35 -0.90
CA ALA A 136 -20.19 -15.06 -2.18
C ALA A 136 -21.50 -15.84 -2.39
N SER A 137 -22.11 -16.30 -1.30
CA SER A 137 -23.34 -17.10 -1.27
C SER A 137 -23.91 -17.17 0.16
N GLY A 138 -25.08 -17.80 0.30
CA GLY A 138 -25.71 -18.10 1.59
C GLY A 138 -26.86 -17.16 1.96
N PRO A 139 -27.47 -17.34 3.15
CA PRO A 139 -28.71 -16.65 3.54
C PRO A 139 -28.59 -15.13 3.65
N SER A 140 -27.39 -14.62 3.88
CA SER A 140 -27.11 -13.18 3.98
C SER A 140 -26.74 -12.54 2.63
N ALA A 141 -26.65 -13.34 1.56
CA ALA A 141 -26.41 -12.83 0.23
C ALA A 141 -27.69 -12.22 -0.36
N LEU A 142 -27.53 -11.15 -1.13
CA LEU A 142 -28.62 -10.63 -1.94
C LEU A 142 -29.00 -11.66 -3.01
N SER A 143 -30.29 -11.73 -3.34
CA SER A 143 -30.82 -12.70 -4.31
C SER A 143 -31.73 -12.00 -5.30
N TYR A 144 -31.46 -12.20 -6.58
CA TYR A 144 -32.31 -11.73 -7.68
C TYR A 144 -32.40 -12.82 -8.75
N LEU A 145 -33.62 -13.13 -9.21
CA LEU A 145 -33.91 -14.24 -10.15
C LEU A 145 -33.27 -15.59 -9.77
N GLY A 146 -33.16 -15.87 -8.47
CA GLY A 146 -32.53 -17.10 -7.95
C GLY A 146 -30.99 -17.10 -7.98
N ILE A 147 -30.37 -15.99 -8.39
CA ILE A 147 -28.92 -15.79 -8.37
C ILE A 147 -28.53 -15.05 -7.10
N THR A 148 -27.69 -15.67 -6.28
CA THR A 148 -27.25 -15.13 -4.98
C THR A 148 -25.86 -14.49 -5.00
N ARG A 149 -25.13 -14.65 -6.11
CA ARG A 149 -23.79 -14.08 -6.30
C ARG A 149 -23.88 -12.66 -6.84
N THR A 150 -22.98 -11.79 -6.41
CA THR A 150 -22.75 -10.51 -7.08
C THR A 150 -22.11 -10.78 -8.44
N ARG A 151 -22.68 -10.19 -9.49
CA ARG A 151 -22.31 -10.48 -10.87
C ARG A 151 -22.11 -9.20 -11.65
N ILE A 152 -21.08 -9.20 -12.49
CA ILE A 152 -20.88 -8.19 -13.52
C ILE A 152 -21.42 -8.76 -14.83
N VAL A 153 -22.16 -7.97 -15.59
CA VAL A 153 -22.54 -8.33 -16.96
C VAL A 153 -21.89 -7.35 -17.93
N LEU A 154 -20.97 -7.85 -18.75
CA LEU A 154 -20.29 -7.06 -19.79
C LEU A 154 -21.16 -7.08 -21.05
N ARG A 155 -21.51 -5.91 -21.55
CA ARG A 155 -22.15 -5.73 -22.85
C ARG A 155 -21.11 -5.33 -23.88
N GLY A 156 -21.12 -6.03 -25.01
CA GLY A 156 -20.33 -5.65 -26.18
C GLY A 156 -21.04 -5.94 -27.49
N ASN A 157 -20.33 -5.66 -28.57
CA ASN A 157 -20.70 -6.03 -29.92
C ASN A 157 -19.63 -6.97 -30.47
N TYR A 158 -20.01 -8.20 -30.81
CA TYR A 158 -19.13 -9.18 -31.44
C TYR A 158 -19.58 -9.39 -32.89
N LYS A 159 -18.73 -9.05 -33.86
CA LYS A 159 -18.98 -9.16 -35.31
C LYS A 159 -20.33 -8.55 -35.76
N GLY A 160 -20.67 -7.39 -35.21
CA GLY A 160 -21.90 -6.67 -35.53
C GLY A 160 -23.11 -7.05 -34.66
N GLN A 161 -23.01 -8.07 -33.81
CA GLN A 161 -24.11 -8.53 -32.96
C GLN A 161 -23.92 -8.09 -31.50
N ASN A 162 -24.97 -7.53 -30.90
CA ASN A 162 -24.97 -7.25 -29.46
C ASN A 162 -24.90 -8.56 -28.68
N THR A 163 -24.06 -8.57 -27.65
CA THR A 163 -23.78 -9.78 -26.88
C THR A 163 -23.42 -9.44 -25.43
N TRP A 164 -23.67 -10.39 -24.53
CA TRP A 164 -23.57 -10.21 -23.08
C TRP A 164 -22.75 -11.32 -22.43
N TYR A 165 -21.84 -10.97 -21.54
CA TYR A 165 -20.95 -11.92 -20.87
C TYR A 165 -21.08 -11.81 -19.34
N PRO A 166 -21.40 -12.91 -18.63
CA PRO A 166 -21.39 -12.93 -17.17
C PRO A 166 -19.98 -13.07 -16.60
N ILE A 167 -19.66 -12.22 -15.64
CA ILE A 167 -18.36 -12.17 -14.97
C ILE A 167 -18.65 -12.17 -13.46
N ASP A 168 -18.08 -13.12 -12.73
CA ASP A 168 -18.21 -13.16 -11.27
C ASP A 168 -16.90 -12.85 -10.57
N PHE A 169 -17.01 -12.43 -9.32
CA PHE A 169 -15.89 -12.30 -8.41
C PHE A 169 -15.42 -13.71 -8.03
N THR A 170 -14.25 -14.11 -8.53
CA THR A 170 -13.63 -15.40 -8.23
C THR A 170 -12.20 -15.22 -7.75
N TRP A 171 -11.72 -16.18 -6.97
CA TRP A 171 -10.32 -16.21 -6.57
C TRP A 171 -9.41 -16.40 -7.78
N ASP A 172 -8.28 -15.70 -7.76
CA ASP A 172 -7.25 -15.76 -8.80
C ASP A 172 -6.22 -16.88 -8.58
N GLY A 173 -6.25 -17.54 -7.41
CA GLY A 173 -5.30 -18.59 -7.04
C GLY A 173 -4.05 -18.09 -6.30
N VAL A 174 -3.82 -16.78 -6.25
CA VAL A 174 -2.55 -16.18 -5.81
C VAL A 174 -2.38 -16.32 -4.30
N LYS A 175 -3.34 -15.83 -3.51
CA LYS A 175 -3.21 -15.73 -2.05
C LYS A 175 -3.15 -17.06 -1.28
N GLY A 176 -3.43 -18.19 -1.94
CA GLY A 176 -3.40 -19.53 -1.32
C GLY A 176 -2.80 -20.63 -2.19
N GLY A 177 -2.06 -20.30 -3.26
CA GLY A 177 -1.38 -21.29 -4.11
C GLY A 177 -2.30 -22.37 -4.68
N GLY A 178 -3.57 -22.04 -4.95
CA GLY A 178 -4.60 -22.98 -5.42
C GLY A 178 -5.30 -23.82 -4.33
N ALA A 179 -4.95 -23.69 -3.06
CA ALA A 179 -5.65 -24.33 -1.95
C ALA A 179 -6.96 -23.61 -1.60
N ALA A 180 -7.96 -24.35 -1.12
CA ALA A 180 -9.22 -23.77 -0.64
C ALA A 180 -8.98 -22.83 0.57
N PRO A 181 -9.70 -21.69 0.68
CA PRO A 181 -10.75 -21.22 -0.23
C PRO A 181 -10.24 -20.49 -1.48
N TYR A 182 -8.94 -20.24 -1.61
CA TYR A 182 -8.31 -19.48 -2.69
C TYR A 182 -8.18 -20.25 -4.03
N THR A 183 -8.93 -21.33 -4.23
CA THR A 183 -8.87 -22.10 -5.47
C THR A 183 -9.34 -21.25 -6.64
N LYS A 184 -8.52 -21.17 -7.70
CA LYS A 184 -8.79 -20.34 -8.88
C LYS A 184 -10.17 -20.66 -9.47
N GLY A 185 -10.96 -19.62 -9.76
CA GLY A 185 -12.29 -19.76 -10.36
C GLY A 185 -13.43 -20.05 -9.37
N THR A 186 -13.12 -20.31 -8.09
CA THR A 186 -14.15 -20.44 -7.05
C THR A 186 -14.73 -19.06 -6.71
N PRO A 187 -16.07 -18.92 -6.57
CA PRO A 187 -16.69 -17.66 -6.14
C PRO A 187 -16.11 -17.13 -4.83
N MET A 188 -15.96 -15.81 -4.75
CA MET A 188 -15.41 -15.15 -3.58
C MET A 188 -16.30 -13.99 -3.11
N PRO A 189 -16.26 -13.63 -1.82
CA PRO A 189 -16.96 -12.46 -1.33
C PRO A 189 -16.31 -11.17 -1.86
N ILE A 190 -17.10 -10.10 -1.87
CA ILE A 190 -16.59 -8.74 -2.00
C ILE A 190 -16.13 -8.30 -0.62
N LEU A 191 -14.86 -7.92 -0.53
CA LEU A 191 -14.20 -7.54 0.71
C LEU A 191 -13.80 -6.08 0.66
N ARG A 192 -14.01 -5.37 1.76
CA ARG A 192 -13.64 -3.95 1.91
C ARG A 192 -12.15 -3.79 1.72
N ASN A 193 -11.72 -2.61 1.26
CA ASN A 193 -10.31 -2.27 1.10
C ASN A 193 -9.53 -3.29 0.23
N HIS A 194 -10.22 -3.96 -0.69
CA HIS A 194 -9.62 -4.75 -1.76
C HIS A 194 -9.87 -4.09 -3.10
N ARG A 195 -8.90 -4.24 -4.00
CA ARG A 195 -8.94 -3.81 -5.39
C ARG A 195 -9.08 -5.05 -6.27
N TYR A 196 -10.16 -5.09 -7.03
CA TYR A 196 -10.49 -6.12 -8.01
C TYR A 196 -10.21 -5.55 -9.40
N ILE A 197 -9.22 -6.09 -10.11
CA ILE A 197 -8.90 -5.65 -11.47
C ILE A 197 -9.36 -6.72 -12.44
N PHE A 198 -10.36 -6.42 -13.25
CA PHE A 198 -10.84 -7.27 -14.34
C PHE A 198 -10.20 -6.84 -15.65
N THR A 199 -9.27 -7.64 -16.15
CA THR A 199 -8.60 -7.38 -17.44
C THR A 199 -9.20 -8.27 -18.52
N ILE A 200 -9.85 -7.66 -19.50
CA ILE A 200 -10.41 -8.32 -20.68
C ILE A 200 -9.27 -8.54 -21.66
N LYS A 201 -8.85 -9.80 -21.84
CA LYS A 201 -7.69 -10.16 -22.67
C LYS A 201 -8.09 -10.53 -24.09
N GLU A 202 -9.11 -11.35 -24.22
CA GLU A 202 -9.50 -11.98 -25.48
C GLU A 202 -10.98 -12.37 -25.47
N VAL A 203 -11.66 -12.20 -26.60
CA VAL A 203 -13.04 -12.57 -26.90
C VAL A 203 -13.04 -13.46 -28.14
N LYS A 204 -13.33 -14.74 -27.96
CA LYS A 204 -13.25 -15.75 -29.03
C LYS A 204 -14.58 -15.96 -29.73
N GLU A 205 -15.67 -15.86 -28.97
CA GLU A 205 -17.00 -16.23 -29.40
C GLU A 205 -18.05 -15.24 -28.87
N PRO A 206 -19.23 -15.14 -29.50
CA PRO A 206 -20.33 -14.39 -28.93
C PRO A 206 -20.73 -15.00 -27.57
N GLY A 207 -21.07 -14.14 -26.62
CA GLY A 207 -21.74 -14.51 -25.39
C GLY A 207 -23.26 -14.65 -25.59
N TYR A 208 -24.03 -14.35 -24.55
CA TYR A 208 -25.48 -14.50 -24.55
C TYR A 208 -26.18 -13.40 -25.37
N PRO A 209 -27.37 -13.70 -25.94
CA PRO A 209 -28.13 -12.75 -26.75
C PRO A 209 -28.83 -11.68 -25.90
N THR A 210 -29.17 -11.98 -24.64
CA THR A 210 -29.84 -11.05 -23.74
C THR A 210 -29.07 -10.89 -22.43
N TRP A 211 -29.30 -9.76 -21.76
CA TRP A 211 -28.77 -9.51 -20.43
C TRP A 211 -29.27 -10.54 -19.42
N GLU A 212 -30.55 -10.93 -19.49
CA GLU A 212 -31.16 -11.83 -18.50
C GLU A 212 -30.61 -13.26 -18.64
N ASP A 213 -30.37 -13.72 -19.87
CA ASP A 213 -29.69 -14.99 -20.13
C ASP A 213 -28.25 -14.98 -19.56
N ALA A 214 -27.51 -13.89 -19.77
CA ALA A 214 -26.17 -13.74 -19.18
C ALA A 214 -26.25 -13.70 -17.64
N PHE A 215 -27.15 -12.91 -17.08
CA PHE A 215 -27.30 -12.76 -15.64
C PHE A 215 -27.64 -14.09 -14.96
N THR A 216 -28.58 -14.85 -15.51
CA THR A 216 -29.04 -16.14 -14.95
C THR A 216 -28.17 -17.35 -15.35
N ALA A 217 -27.20 -17.15 -16.24
CA ALA A 217 -26.30 -18.21 -16.67
C ALA A 217 -25.63 -18.93 -15.50
N PRO A 218 -25.56 -20.28 -15.49
CA PRO A 218 -24.84 -21.01 -14.45
C PRO A 218 -23.31 -20.79 -14.54
N GLU A 219 -22.79 -20.55 -15.75
CA GLU A 219 -21.38 -20.39 -16.05
C GLU A 219 -20.75 -19.16 -15.38
N ILE A 220 -19.44 -19.25 -15.10
CA ILE A 220 -18.61 -18.21 -14.50
C ILE A 220 -17.44 -17.94 -15.45
N LEU A 221 -17.47 -16.87 -16.24
CA LEU A 221 -16.45 -16.64 -17.28
C LEU A 221 -15.15 -15.98 -16.75
N ALA A 222 -15.09 -15.63 -15.47
CA ALA A 222 -13.84 -15.18 -14.87
C ALA A 222 -12.82 -16.32 -14.87
N ASN A 223 -11.62 -16.07 -15.42
CA ASN A 223 -10.55 -17.07 -15.55
C ASN A 223 -10.85 -18.26 -16.49
N GLN A 224 -11.79 -18.14 -17.43
CA GLN A 224 -12.03 -19.13 -18.48
C GLN A 224 -11.34 -18.74 -19.80
N SER A 225 -11.10 -19.74 -20.67
CA SER A 225 -10.42 -19.54 -21.96
C SER A 225 -11.38 -19.28 -23.13
N SER A 226 -12.68 -19.46 -22.92
CA SER A 226 -13.77 -19.28 -23.91
C SER A 226 -15.08 -19.04 -23.16
N PRO A 227 -16.03 -18.23 -23.67
CA PRO A 227 -15.92 -17.37 -24.86
C PRO A 227 -15.11 -16.09 -24.63
N LEU A 228 -14.76 -15.79 -23.36
CA LEU A 228 -14.11 -14.58 -22.90
C LEU A 228 -12.99 -14.92 -21.90
N THR A 229 -11.79 -14.38 -22.10
CA THR A 229 -10.68 -14.51 -21.14
C THR A 229 -10.56 -13.25 -20.31
N ILE A 230 -10.93 -13.36 -19.04
CA ILE A 230 -10.75 -12.32 -18.04
C ILE A 230 -9.75 -12.78 -16.99
N GLU A 231 -8.70 -11.98 -16.82
CA GLU A 231 -7.75 -12.10 -15.72
C GLU A 231 -8.23 -11.21 -14.57
N THR A 232 -8.49 -11.81 -13.41
CA THR A 232 -8.87 -11.07 -12.20
C THR A 232 -7.68 -10.99 -11.26
N HIS A 233 -7.39 -9.81 -10.73
CA HIS A 233 -6.41 -9.64 -9.66
C HIS A 233 -7.10 -9.09 -8.41
N VAL A 234 -6.83 -9.72 -7.28
CA VAL A 234 -7.35 -9.29 -5.98
C VAL A 234 -6.19 -8.80 -5.12
N ILE A 235 -6.15 -7.50 -4.89
CA ILE A 235 -5.02 -6.85 -4.21
C ILE A 235 -5.56 -6.06 -3.02
N ASP A 236 -4.96 -6.22 -1.85
CA ASP A 236 -5.27 -5.38 -0.70
C ASP A 236 -4.91 -3.92 -1.02
N GLU A 237 -5.77 -2.95 -0.73
CA GLU A 237 -5.47 -1.53 -0.96
C GLU A 237 -4.41 -0.99 0.02
N ALA A 238 -3.94 -1.80 0.98
CA ALA A 238 -2.65 -1.58 1.64
C ALA A 238 -1.47 -1.49 0.65
N TYR A 239 -1.60 -2.08 -0.54
CA TYR A 239 -0.69 -1.87 -1.67
C TYR A 239 -1.09 -0.62 -2.45
N THR A 240 -0.34 0.46 -2.24
CA THR A 240 -0.66 1.78 -2.79
C THR A 240 -0.17 1.97 -4.23
N ASP A 241 0.80 1.17 -4.66
CA ASP A 241 1.31 1.18 -6.03
C ASP A 241 1.25 -0.22 -6.63
N VAL A 242 0.56 -0.34 -7.77
CA VAL A 242 0.31 -1.61 -8.45
C VAL A 242 0.56 -1.40 -9.94
N THR A 243 1.55 -2.11 -10.47
CA THR A 243 1.83 -2.18 -11.90
C THR A 243 1.47 -3.57 -12.42
N PHE A 244 0.85 -3.68 -13.58
CA PHE A 244 0.44 -4.98 -14.16
C PHE A 244 0.58 -4.98 -15.68
N ASN A 245 0.74 -6.17 -16.25
CA ASN A 245 0.79 -6.41 -17.69
C ASN A 245 0.36 -7.86 -17.99
N ASN A 246 0.65 -8.35 -19.20
CA ASN A 246 0.29 -9.73 -19.61
C ASN A 246 1.04 -10.84 -18.85
N GLN A 247 2.00 -10.51 -17.99
CA GLN A 247 2.76 -11.45 -17.16
C GLN A 247 2.22 -11.56 -15.73
N GLY A 248 1.28 -10.69 -15.34
CA GLY A 248 0.75 -10.59 -13.99
C GLY A 248 0.84 -9.17 -13.42
N PHE A 249 0.95 -9.06 -12.09
CA PHE A 249 1.08 -7.79 -11.37
C PHE A 249 2.28 -7.77 -10.42
N LEU A 250 2.72 -6.56 -10.07
CA LEU A 250 3.67 -6.24 -9.02
C LEU A 250 3.05 -5.11 -8.18
N ALA A 251 2.93 -5.35 -6.88
CA ALA A 251 2.31 -4.44 -5.94
C ALA A 251 3.27 -4.14 -4.77
N VAL A 252 3.36 -2.87 -4.38
CA VAL A 252 4.14 -2.42 -3.21
C VAL A 252 3.31 -1.56 -2.26
N SER A 253 3.53 -1.70 -0.94
CA SER A 253 2.74 -0.95 0.06
C SER A 253 3.01 0.54 0.09
N ARG A 254 4.19 0.98 -0.39
CA ARG A 254 4.57 2.39 -0.49
C ARG A 254 5.67 2.58 -1.53
N THR A 255 5.74 3.78 -2.09
CA THR A 255 6.76 4.19 -3.09
C THR A 255 7.75 5.22 -2.55
N ALA A 256 7.62 5.60 -1.28
CA ALA A 256 8.53 6.53 -0.62
C ALA A 256 8.62 6.29 0.90
N MET A 257 9.78 6.57 1.48
CA MET A 257 10.00 6.65 2.91
C MET A 257 11.10 7.64 3.26
N ARG A 258 10.98 8.25 4.44
CA ARG A 258 11.99 9.13 5.04
C ARG A 258 12.49 8.49 6.31
N LEU A 259 13.78 8.15 6.33
CA LEU A 259 14.40 7.36 7.39
C LEU A 259 15.43 8.21 8.10
N LYS A 260 15.26 8.39 9.41
CA LYS A 260 16.11 9.26 10.22
C LYS A 260 17.13 8.43 11.01
N GLY A 261 18.41 8.58 10.69
CA GLY A 261 19.45 7.74 11.27
C GLY A 261 19.43 6.30 10.75
N ALA A 262 20.12 5.41 11.46
CA ALA A 262 20.32 4.03 11.04
C ALA A 262 19.03 3.22 11.18
N HIS A 263 18.69 2.48 10.12
CA HIS A 263 17.56 1.56 10.13
C HIS A 263 18.04 0.16 9.85
N THR A 264 17.55 -0.80 10.63
CA THR A 264 17.94 -2.20 10.53
C THR A 264 16.74 -3.05 10.13
N ALA A 265 16.94 -4.38 10.05
CA ALA A 265 15.84 -5.31 9.86
C ALA A 265 14.86 -5.37 11.07
N ALA A 266 15.18 -4.73 12.19
CA ALA A 266 14.25 -4.62 13.32
C ALA A 266 13.40 -3.34 13.29
N SER A 267 13.75 -2.35 12.46
CA SER A 267 12.99 -1.10 12.33
C SER A 267 11.62 -1.36 11.68
N THR A 268 10.62 -0.55 12.02
CA THR A 268 9.23 -0.75 11.58
C THR A 268 8.80 0.22 10.48
N ASP A 269 9.33 1.44 10.51
CA ASP A 269 9.05 2.52 9.57
C ASP A 269 9.75 2.37 8.21
N ASN A 270 10.77 1.51 8.12
CA ASN A 270 11.51 1.19 6.89
C ASN A 270 10.96 0.01 6.09
N LYS A 271 9.79 -0.52 6.45
CA LYS A 271 9.17 -1.69 5.78
C LYS A 271 8.43 -1.31 4.50
N VAL A 272 8.53 -2.18 3.50
CA VAL A 272 7.71 -2.22 2.28
C VAL A 272 7.24 -3.64 2.09
N GLU A 273 5.95 -3.81 1.86
CA GLU A 273 5.38 -5.11 1.52
C GLU A 273 5.36 -5.24 0.01
N VAL A 274 5.78 -6.39 -0.50
CA VAL A 274 5.86 -6.68 -1.93
C VAL A 274 5.07 -7.95 -2.23
N LEU A 275 4.15 -7.85 -3.20
CA LEU A 275 3.37 -8.97 -3.71
C LEU A 275 3.42 -9.00 -5.23
N THR A 276 3.59 -10.20 -5.79
CA THR A 276 3.50 -10.42 -7.23
C THR A 276 2.99 -11.82 -7.52
N ASN A 277 2.27 -11.99 -8.62
CA ASN A 277 1.92 -13.29 -9.17
C ASN A 277 2.76 -13.67 -10.41
N VAL A 278 3.74 -12.84 -10.78
CA VAL A 278 4.65 -13.12 -11.90
C VAL A 278 5.50 -14.34 -11.57
N ALA A 279 5.52 -15.32 -12.47
CA ALA A 279 6.31 -16.53 -12.30
C ALA A 279 7.79 -16.20 -12.03
N GLY A 280 8.38 -16.86 -11.03
CA GLY A 280 9.75 -16.59 -10.58
C GLY A 280 9.87 -15.52 -9.49
N GLY A 281 8.78 -14.85 -9.11
CA GLY A 281 8.74 -13.88 -8.02
C GLY A 281 9.38 -12.54 -8.39
N PHE A 282 9.96 -11.87 -7.40
CA PHE A 282 10.59 -10.56 -7.58
C PHE A 282 12.05 -10.53 -7.12
N ARG A 283 12.77 -9.50 -7.57
CA ARG A 283 14.13 -9.15 -7.13
C ARG A 283 14.22 -7.68 -6.76
N VAL A 284 15.17 -7.36 -5.88
CA VAL A 284 15.37 -6.00 -5.35
C VAL A 284 16.83 -5.58 -5.52
N TRP A 285 17.02 -4.33 -5.98
CA TRP A 285 18.33 -3.68 -6.08
C TRP A 285 18.29 -2.30 -5.44
N SER A 286 19.46 -1.78 -5.07
CA SER A 286 19.61 -0.44 -4.48
C SER A 286 20.36 0.48 -5.42
N PHE A 287 19.82 1.68 -5.60
CA PHE A 287 20.39 2.71 -6.45
C PHE A 287 20.45 4.05 -5.73
N ASN A 288 21.45 4.86 -6.06
CA ASN A 288 21.48 6.28 -5.74
C ASN A 288 20.43 7.01 -6.58
N ASP A 289 20.08 8.24 -6.19
CA ASP A 289 19.10 9.07 -6.89
C ASP A 289 19.43 9.30 -8.38
N ASN A 290 20.72 9.31 -8.72
CA ASN A 290 21.21 9.43 -10.09
C ASN A 290 21.16 8.12 -10.91
N GLY A 291 20.64 7.02 -10.34
CA GLY A 291 20.51 5.72 -10.99
C GLY A 291 21.76 4.84 -10.98
N THR A 292 22.85 5.26 -10.31
CA THR A 292 24.03 4.40 -10.11
C THR A 292 23.79 3.39 -8.99
N TYR A 293 24.35 2.19 -9.10
CA TYR A 293 24.23 1.17 -8.05
C TYR A 293 24.81 1.64 -6.72
N VAL A 294 24.12 1.34 -5.63
CA VAL A 294 24.71 1.42 -4.29
C VAL A 294 25.56 0.16 -4.08
N PRO A 295 26.87 0.30 -3.77
CA PRO A 295 27.73 -0.85 -3.54
C PRO A 295 27.26 -1.72 -2.37
N VAL A 296 27.68 -2.98 -2.35
CA VAL A 296 27.46 -3.87 -1.20
C VAL A 296 28.08 -3.24 0.05
N GLY A 297 27.29 -3.07 1.11
CA GLY A 297 27.71 -2.39 2.34
C GLY A 297 27.66 -0.87 2.27
N GLY A 298 27.14 -0.28 1.18
CA GLY A 298 26.85 1.14 1.08
C GLY A 298 25.66 1.59 1.93
N TRP A 299 25.32 2.87 1.81
CA TRP A 299 24.34 3.55 2.67
C TRP A 299 22.92 2.99 2.60
N LEU A 300 22.56 2.31 1.51
CA LEU A 300 21.24 1.70 1.29
C LEU A 300 21.39 0.26 0.79
N ARG A 301 20.69 -0.67 1.43
CA ARG A 301 20.50 -2.04 0.95
C ARG A 301 19.12 -2.58 1.34
N PRO A 302 18.54 -3.55 0.61
CA PRO A 302 17.33 -4.20 1.05
C PRO A 302 17.64 -5.29 2.09
N SER A 303 16.70 -5.60 2.98
CA SER A 303 16.83 -6.74 3.92
C SER A 303 16.76 -8.10 3.21
N THR A 304 16.08 -8.17 2.07
CA THR A 304 16.05 -9.32 1.17
C THR A 304 16.19 -8.88 -0.28
N VAL A 305 16.89 -9.66 -1.09
CA VAL A 305 17.15 -9.37 -2.51
C VAL A 305 16.13 -10.01 -3.45
N SER A 306 15.22 -10.83 -2.91
CA SER A 306 14.16 -11.50 -3.68
C SER A 306 13.03 -12.00 -2.79
N GLY A 307 11.89 -12.27 -3.39
CA GLY A 307 10.78 -12.98 -2.76
C GLY A 307 10.03 -13.85 -3.77
N PRO A 308 9.32 -14.89 -3.30
CA PRO A 308 8.60 -15.81 -4.18
C PRO A 308 7.37 -15.15 -4.81
N ALA A 309 6.89 -15.75 -5.90
CA ALA A 309 5.57 -15.42 -6.44
C ALA A 309 4.48 -15.87 -5.46
N ASN A 310 3.33 -15.19 -5.50
CA ASN A 310 2.11 -15.56 -4.79
C ASN A 310 2.20 -15.55 -3.26
N ALA A 311 3.26 -14.97 -2.69
CA ALA A 311 3.36 -14.75 -1.26
C ALA A 311 3.79 -13.31 -0.99
N ASN A 312 3.19 -12.72 0.04
CA ASN A 312 3.63 -11.41 0.50
C ASN A 312 5.03 -11.53 1.12
N THR A 313 5.90 -10.56 0.83
CA THR A 313 7.25 -10.47 1.36
C THR A 313 7.53 -9.07 1.89
N THR A 314 7.89 -8.97 3.17
CA THR A 314 8.40 -7.74 3.75
C THR A 314 9.84 -7.50 3.30
N VAL A 315 10.08 -6.35 2.68
CA VAL A 315 11.40 -5.81 2.32
C VAL A 315 11.64 -4.56 3.16
N GLN A 316 12.79 -4.48 3.83
CA GLN A 316 13.18 -3.30 4.59
C GLN A 316 14.31 -2.55 3.91
N ALA A 317 14.20 -1.23 3.86
CA ALA A 317 15.32 -0.36 3.50
C ALA A 317 16.26 -0.24 4.70
N ILE A 318 17.41 -0.90 4.63
CA ILE A 318 18.45 -0.82 5.65
C ILE A 318 19.35 0.35 5.31
N THR A 319 19.48 1.27 6.26
CA THR A 319 20.27 2.50 6.13
C THR A 319 21.40 2.54 7.16
N ASP A 320 22.56 3.10 6.78
CA ASP A 320 23.69 3.27 7.71
C ASP A 320 23.48 4.42 8.71
N GLY A 321 22.58 5.35 8.39
CA GLY A 321 22.27 6.52 9.21
C GLY A 321 23.32 7.63 9.20
N VAL A 322 24.38 7.47 8.40
CA VAL A 322 25.49 8.41 8.29
C VAL A 322 25.22 9.32 7.10
N GLY A 323 25.08 10.62 7.32
CA GLY A 323 24.87 11.54 6.20
C GLY A 323 23.43 11.66 5.72
N LYS A 324 23.25 12.56 4.75
CA LYS A 324 22.01 12.74 4.01
C LYS A 324 22.15 12.17 2.61
N TYR A 325 21.41 11.12 2.32
CA TYR A 325 21.41 10.47 1.01
C TYR A 325 19.99 10.34 0.46
N LYS A 326 19.93 10.26 -0.87
CA LYS A 326 18.72 9.95 -1.62
C LYS A 326 19.01 8.83 -2.60
N GLY A 327 18.07 7.91 -2.71
CA GLY A 327 18.13 6.78 -3.62
C GLY A 327 16.83 6.02 -3.61
N TYR A 328 16.86 4.80 -4.12
CA TYR A 328 15.67 3.97 -4.19
C TYR A 328 16.01 2.48 -4.16
N LEU A 329 15.06 1.71 -3.63
CA LEU A 329 14.98 0.28 -3.90
C LEU A 329 14.18 0.08 -5.18
N GLU A 330 14.76 -0.58 -6.16
CA GLU A 330 14.07 -0.99 -7.37
C GLU A 330 13.60 -2.42 -7.23
N VAL A 331 12.29 -2.62 -7.29
CA VAL A 331 11.66 -3.95 -7.21
C VAL A 331 11.25 -4.34 -8.62
N ARG A 332 11.69 -5.51 -9.10
CA ARG A 332 11.31 -6.03 -10.42
C ARG A 332 10.71 -7.42 -10.34
N ALA A 333 9.66 -7.66 -11.10
CA ALA A 333 9.06 -8.97 -11.32
C ALA A 333 8.81 -9.17 -12.82
N GLY A 334 9.60 -10.02 -13.48
CA GLY A 334 9.61 -10.11 -14.94
C GLY A 334 9.96 -8.76 -15.60
N ARG A 335 9.03 -8.22 -16.40
CA ARG A 335 9.17 -6.88 -17.03
C ARG A 335 8.51 -5.76 -16.22
N LEU A 336 7.84 -6.08 -15.13
CA LEU A 336 7.26 -5.09 -14.23
C LEU A 336 8.35 -4.57 -13.29
N TYR A 337 8.33 -3.27 -13.02
CA TYR A 337 9.19 -2.67 -12.01
C TYR A 337 8.53 -1.48 -11.34
N THR A 338 8.90 -1.23 -10.09
CA THR A 338 8.54 -0.03 -9.35
C THR A 338 9.73 0.45 -8.51
N LYS A 339 9.70 1.72 -8.09
CA LYS A 339 10.73 2.35 -7.28
C LYS A 339 10.16 2.73 -5.93
N VAL A 340 10.82 2.28 -4.88
CA VAL A 340 10.61 2.76 -3.51
C VAL A 340 11.71 3.77 -3.19
N ASN A 341 11.37 5.05 -3.22
CA ASN A 341 12.30 6.13 -2.93
C ASN A 341 12.64 6.16 -1.43
N VAL A 342 13.92 6.30 -1.11
CA VAL A 342 14.43 6.36 0.26
C VAL A 342 15.22 7.65 0.41
N GLU A 343 14.77 8.50 1.34
CA GLU A 343 15.53 9.66 1.80
C GLU A 343 16.06 9.36 3.21
N GLN A 344 17.38 9.17 3.30
CA GLN A 344 18.08 9.08 4.58
C GLN A 344 18.35 10.49 5.10
N LEU A 345 17.94 10.74 6.33
CA LEU A 345 18.21 11.96 7.08
C LEU A 345 19.20 11.66 8.21
N TRP A 346 19.93 12.67 8.62
CA TRP A 346 20.80 12.62 9.79
C TRP A 346 20.05 12.12 11.02
N LYS A 347 20.71 11.31 11.83
CA LYS A 347 20.31 11.09 13.23
C LYS A 347 20.41 12.44 13.97
N MET A 348 19.55 12.71 14.96
CA MET A 348 19.60 14.01 15.63
C MET A 348 20.95 14.19 16.32
N PRO A 349 21.48 15.43 16.39
CA PRO A 349 22.68 15.73 17.16
C PRO A 349 22.62 15.18 18.60
N LEU A 350 21.45 15.26 19.25
CA LEU A 350 21.28 14.78 20.63
C LEU A 350 21.30 13.25 20.76
N GLU A 351 20.81 12.52 19.76
CA GLU A 351 20.83 11.05 19.72
C GLU A 351 22.25 10.53 19.44
N TYR A 352 23.05 11.24 18.64
CA TYR A 352 24.49 10.99 18.47
C TYR A 352 25.27 11.26 19.77
N VAL A 353 24.98 12.36 20.45
CA VAL A 353 25.62 12.72 21.72
C VAL A 353 25.35 11.66 22.79
N ALA A 354 24.12 11.13 22.85
CA ALA A 354 23.73 10.11 23.81
C ALA A 354 24.35 8.72 23.51
N GLU A 355 24.30 8.24 22.27
CA GLU A 355 24.77 6.90 21.90
C GLU A 355 26.29 6.73 22.08
N TYR A 356 27.05 7.76 21.73
CA TYR A 356 28.51 7.73 21.76
C TYR A 356 29.09 8.47 22.97
N ASN A 357 28.24 8.88 23.91
CA ASN A 357 28.63 9.64 25.11
C ASN A 357 29.53 10.85 24.80
N LEU A 358 29.14 11.62 23.78
CA LEU A 358 30.00 12.63 23.17
C LEU A 358 29.85 13.98 23.86
N ALA A 359 30.75 14.25 24.81
CA ALA A 359 31.08 15.61 25.23
C ALA A 359 32.30 16.09 24.43
N GLY A 360 32.06 16.92 23.40
CA GLY A 360 33.10 17.51 22.55
C GLY A 360 33.63 16.54 21.48
N GLY A 361 34.03 17.06 20.32
CA GLY A 361 34.54 16.22 19.23
C GLY A 361 35.73 16.83 18.50
N PHE A 362 36.30 16.02 17.59
CA PHE A 362 37.63 16.21 17.04
C PHE A 362 37.54 16.80 15.63
N GLN A 363 37.33 18.11 15.53
CA GLN A 363 37.64 18.83 14.30
C GLN A 363 38.72 19.85 14.63
N TYR A 364 39.81 19.90 13.85
CA TYR A 364 40.92 20.85 14.00
C TYR A 364 41.90 20.63 15.17
N GLY A 365 42.29 19.38 15.45
CA GLY A 365 43.54 19.11 16.17
C GLY A 365 43.51 19.20 17.70
N SER A 366 42.34 19.09 18.34
CA SER A 366 42.23 18.92 19.79
C SER A 366 42.75 17.52 20.20
N SER A 367 44.02 17.41 20.56
CA SER A 367 44.60 16.14 20.99
C SER A 367 43.99 15.65 22.32
N PHE A 368 43.77 14.34 22.44
CA PHE A 368 43.51 13.66 23.73
C PHE A 368 44.76 13.69 24.66
N ALA A 369 45.69 14.61 24.45
CA ALA A 369 46.91 14.73 25.24
C ALA A 369 46.63 15.15 26.70
N SER A 370 45.41 15.61 27.01
CA SER A 370 44.98 15.98 28.36
C SER A 370 43.81 15.15 28.91
N SER A 371 43.49 13.99 28.33
CA SER A 371 42.40 13.16 28.87
C SER A 371 42.78 12.57 30.24
N ASN A 372 41.88 12.74 31.21
CA ASN A 372 41.90 12.02 32.47
C ASN A 372 40.73 11.03 32.45
N PRO A 373 40.96 9.71 32.39
CA PRO A 373 42.24 9.04 32.52
C PRO A 373 43.10 9.08 31.23
N PRO A 374 44.45 9.01 31.38
CA PRO A 374 45.38 8.89 30.26
C PRO A 374 45.08 7.66 29.40
N GLY A 375 45.16 7.80 28.07
CA GLY A 375 44.99 6.69 27.13
C GLY A 375 43.61 6.59 26.48
N ALA A 376 42.76 7.62 26.60
CA ALA A 376 41.49 7.68 25.87
C ALA A 376 41.75 7.72 24.35
N VAL A 377 41.21 6.73 23.64
CA VAL A 377 41.28 6.60 22.18
C VAL A 377 40.02 7.21 21.57
N PRO A 378 40.11 8.04 20.52
CA PRO A 378 38.93 8.57 19.84
C PRO A 378 38.01 7.44 19.34
N THR A 379 36.71 7.61 19.54
CA THR A 379 35.71 6.72 18.95
C THR A 379 35.54 7.01 17.46
N SER A 380 35.02 6.06 16.69
CA SER A 380 34.74 6.24 15.25
C SER A 380 33.79 7.41 14.95
N ALA A 381 32.89 7.75 15.88
CA ALA A 381 31.98 8.90 15.73
C ALA A 381 32.71 10.25 15.92
N GLN A 382 33.78 10.31 16.73
CA GLN A 382 34.54 11.54 16.96
C GLN A 382 35.42 11.92 15.77
N THR A 383 35.72 10.97 14.89
CA THR A 383 36.55 11.16 13.69
C THR A 383 35.75 11.19 12.38
N ASP A 384 34.42 11.09 12.46
CA ASP A 384 33.54 11.16 11.29
C ASP A 384 33.50 12.58 10.70
N ALA A 385 34.04 12.74 9.50
CA ALA A 385 34.11 14.01 8.79
C ALA A 385 32.74 14.58 8.39
N GLN A 386 31.68 13.76 8.40
CA GLN A 386 30.31 14.18 8.14
C GLN A 386 29.65 14.83 9.37
N LEU A 387 30.21 14.64 10.57
CA LEU A 387 29.75 15.25 11.82
C LEU A 387 30.55 16.51 12.12
N ARG A 388 29.86 17.64 12.39
CA ARG A 388 30.51 18.89 12.82
C ARG A 388 30.55 18.94 14.35
N TRP A 389 31.75 18.97 14.91
CA TRP A 389 31.99 19.01 16.35
C TRP A 389 32.49 20.37 16.81
N ALA A 390 32.11 20.78 18.03
CA ALA A 390 32.71 21.93 18.69
C ALA A 390 34.13 21.58 19.16
N THR A 391 35.09 22.47 18.89
CA THR A 391 36.54 22.22 18.94
C THR A 391 37.19 22.42 20.31
N SER A 392 36.48 22.93 21.33
CA SER A 392 37.06 23.18 22.65
C SER A 392 36.03 23.34 23.76
N HIS A 393 36.27 22.65 24.88
CA HIS A 393 35.62 22.91 26.17
C HIS A 393 36.34 23.99 27.00
N ALA A 394 37.60 24.31 26.69
CA ALA A 394 38.43 25.23 27.48
C ALA A 394 37.99 26.70 27.36
N ASN A 395 37.28 27.04 26.28
CA ASN A 395 36.91 28.43 25.95
C ASN A 395 35.38 28.63 25.87
N ASN A 396 34.58 27.79 26.53
CA ASN A 396 33.10 27.83 26.47
C ASN A 396 32.48 27.72 25.06
N GLN A 397 33.22 27.22 24.07
CA GLN A 397 32.73 27.04 22.70
C GLN A 397 31.86 25.78 22.51
N SER A 398 31.79 24.91 23.51
CA SER A 398 30.99 23.66 23.47
C SER A 398 29.51 23.84 23.89
N GLY A 399 29.15 24.99 24.47
CA GLY A 399 27.80 25.21 25.04
C GLY A 399 26.79 25.89 24.12
N TYR A 400 27.23 26.49 23.00
CA TYR A 400 26.37 27.40 22.23
C TYR A 400 25.21 26.72 21.51
N TYR A 401 25.44 25.50 21.02
CA TYR A 401 24.44 24.74 20.27
C TYR A 401 23.31 24.23 21.18
N ASN A 402 23.62 23.82 22.41
CA ASN A 402 22.60 23.36 23.37
C ASN A 402 21.79 24.52 23.98
N TRP A 403 22.36 25.71 24.18
CA TRP A 403 21.64 26.80 24.86
C TRP A 403 20.56 27.47 23.99
N TYR A 404 20.85 27.70 22.71
CA TYR A 404 19.89 28.32 21.78
C TYR A 404 18.74 27.36 21.42
N VAL A 405 19.04 26.08 21.19
CA VAL A 405 18.02 25.06 20.88
C VAL A 405 17.07 24.82 22.06
N LEU A 406 17.56 24.93 23.30
CA LEU A 406 16.73 24.69 24.49
C LEU A 406 15.92 25.91 24.96
N ARG A 407 16.31 27.15 24.62
CA ARG A 407 15.67 28.36 25.17
C ARG A 407 15.22 29.40 24.14
N GLY A 408 15.68 29.33 22.88
CA GLY A 408 15.32 30.31 21.84
C GLY A 408 15.84 31.74 22.07
N GLU A 409 16.72 31.94 23.06
CA GLU A 409 17.23 33.26 23.44
C GLU A 409 18.69 33.44 23.01
N THR A 410 19.04 34.63 22.51
CA THR A 410 20.41 35.03 22.18
C THR A 410 21.03 35.81 23.35
N ALA A 411 22.34 35.62 23.60
CA ALA A 411 23.06 36.26 24.72
C ALA A 411 24.16 37.21 24.21
N ALA A 412 24.12 38.48 24.64
CA ALA A 412 25.00 39.54 24.14
C ALA A 412 26.48 39.34 24.48
N THR A 413 26.79 38.71 25.63
CA THR A 413 28.17 38.45 26.05
C THR A 413 28.84 37.36 25.21
N TYR A 414 28.08 36.50 24.55
CA TYR A 414 28.60 35.27 23.97
C TYR A 414 28.18 34.99 22.51
N ASN A 415 27.17 35.71 21.97
CA ASN A 415 26.86 35.84 20.53
C ASN A 415 26.63 37.34 20.21
N PRO A 416 27.67 38.16 20.31
CA PRO A 416 27.56 39.61 20.16
C PRO A 416 27.11 40.03 18.75
N ALA A 417 27.14 39.12 17.77
CA ALA A 417 26.81 39.40 16.38
C ALA A 417 25.48 38.79 15.89
N GLY A 418 24.71 38.13 16.77
CA GLY A 418 23.37 37.61 16.44
C GLY A 418 23.32 36.66 15.23
N LYS A 419 24.40 35.90 14.97
CA LYS A 419 24.45 35.03 13.79
C LYS A 419 23.57 33.80 14.02
N ASN A 420 22.73 33.48 13.03
CA ASN A 420 21.98 32.22 12.96
C ASN A 420 22.94 31.08 12.65
N LEU A 421 22.94 30.03 13.49
CA LEU A 421 23.67 28.78 13.28
C LEU A 421 22.71 27.66 12.91
#